data_AF-A0A350WSZ1-F1
#
_entry.id   AF-A0A350WSZ1-F1
#
_cell.length_a   1.000
_cell.length_b   1.000
_cell.length_c   1.000
_cell.angle_alpha   90.00
_cell.angle_beta   90.00
_cell.angle_gamma   90.00
#
_symmetry.space_group_name_H-M   'P 1'
#
loop_
_entity.id
_entity.type
_entity.pdbx_description
1 polymer ?
#
loop_
_entity_poly.entity_id
_entity_poly.type
_entity_poly.pdbx_seq_one_letter_code
_entity_poly.pdbx_strand_id
1 'polypeptide(L)'
;MPGLLTYTVPLNRSENLIWAYYWCTTTKEVLDQNFSQIDVTFELNGEEVPIDQFAVTELPSGGNQCRIIYTVLSDWQPGEHNLRTSVTFKSAINDGMGDYPAGDYISEYRVYVAP
;
A
#
# COMPACT_ATOMS: atom_id res chain seq x y z
N MET A 1 -1.85 -15.08 1.70
CA MET A 1 -2.46 -15.27 3.04
C MET A 1 -2.11 -14.04 3.88
N PRO A 2 -2.89 -13.72 4.92
CA PRO A 2 -2.57 -12.63 5.83
C PRO A 2 -1.19 -12.86 6.46
N GLY A 3 -0.48 -11.78 6.77
CA GLY A 3 0.87 -11.84 7.30
C GLY A 3 1.71 -10.61 6.96
N LEU A 4 3.00 -10.72 7.26
CA LEU A 4 3.99 -9.67 7.09
C LEU A 4 4.94 -10.01 5.93
N LEU A 5 5.10 -9.07 5.01
CA LEU A 5 6.17 -9.05 4.02
C LEU A 5 7.12 -7.91 4.36
N THR A 6 8.40 -8.22 4.52
CA THR A 6 9.45 -7.23 4.79
C THR A 6 10.33 -7.05 3.56
N TYR A 7 10.59 -5.80 3.21
CA TYR A 7 11.41 -5.38 2.08
C TYR A 7 12.53 -4.46 2.56
N THR A 8 13.69 -4.55 1.92
CA THR A 8 14.82 -3.65 2.16
C THR A 8 15.07 -2.80 0.93
N VAL A 9 15.15 -1.48 1.11
CA VAL A 9 15.33 -0.51 0.03
C VAL A 9 16.61 0.31 0.30
N PRO A 10 17.76 -0.07 -0.27
CA PRO A 10 18.99 0.71 -0.13
C PRO A 10 18.99 1.90 -1.09
N LEU A 11 19.25 3.10 -0.57
CA LEU A 11 19.40 4.33 -1.33
C LEU A 11 20.81 4.91 -1.12
N ASN A 12 21.51 5.19 -2.23
CA ASN A 12 22.83 5.83 -2.18
C ASN A 12 22.77 7.33 -1.89
N ARG A 13 21.59 7.93 -2.07
CA ARG A 13 21.27 9.34 -1.82
C ARG A 13 19.74 9.47 -1.70
N SER A 14 19.26 10.61 -1.21
CA SER A 14 17.83 10.91 -1.24
C SER A 14 17.29 10.86 -2.68
N GLU A 15 16.22 10.09 -2.88
CA GLU A 15 15.48 9.96 -4.13
C GLU A 15 13.98 10.07 -3.85
N ASN A 16 13.21 10.50 -4.85
CA ASN A 16 11.76 10.51 -4.74
C ASN A 16 11.24 9.09 -4.91
N LEU A 17 10.63 8.55 -3.84
CA LEU A 17 10.03 7.22 -3.85
C LEU A 17 8.51 7.34 -3.83
N ILE A 18 7.85 6.55 -4.67
CA ILE A 18 6.40 6.38 -4.61
C ILE A 18 6.10 5.31 -3.57
N TRP A 19 5.33 5.67 -2.56
CA TRP A 19 4.77 4.72 -1.60
C TRP A 19 3.28 4.55 -1.88
N ALA A 20 2.86 3.32 -2.16
CA ALA A 20 1.54 3.09 -2.72
C ALA A 20 0.97 1.72 -2.35
N TYR A 21 -0.35 1.68 -2.22
CA TYR A 21 -1.17 0.48 -2.22
C TYR A 21 -1.99 0.41 -3.52
N TYR A 22 -1.98 -0.77 -4.14
CA TYR A 22 -2.71 -1.05 -5.38
C TYR A 22 -3.69 -2.19 -5.13
N TRP A 23 -4.95 -1.98 -5.53
CA TRP A 23 -5.94 -3.06 -5.55
C TRP A 23 -6.72 -2.99 -6.85
N CYS A 24 -6.71 -4.09 -7.60
CA CYS A 24 -7.32 -4.20 -8.92
C CYS A 24 -8.32 -5.34 -8.93
N THR A 25 -9.46 -5.10 -9.56
CA THR A 25 -10.54 -6.08 -9.70
C THR A 25 -10.99 -6.14 -11.15
N THR A 26 -11.69 -7.20 -11.54
CA THR A 26 -12.18 -7.36 -12.93
C THR A 26 -13.18 -6.29 -13.35
N THR A 27 -13.97 -5.75 -12.41
CA THR A 27 -14.92 -4.66 -12.66
C THR A 27 -14.91 -3.62 -11.55
N LYS A 28 -15.45 -2.42 -11.84
CA LYS A 28 -15.62 -1.32 -10.89
C LYS A 28 -16.54 -1.71 -9.72
N GLU A 29 -17.58 -2.49 -9.98
CA GLU A 29 -18.54 -2.94 -8.96
C GLU A 29 -17.85 -3.84 -7.93
N VAL A 30 -17.00 -4.76 -8.38
CA VAL A 30 -16.18 -5.60 -7.49
C VAL A 30 -15.17 -4.75 -6.71
N LEU A 31 -14.61 -3.71 -7.34
CA LEU A 31 -13.70 -2.77 -6.68
C LEU A 31 -14.37 -2.08 -5.50
N ASP A 32 -15.56 -1.52 -5.73
CA ASP A 32 -16.31 -0.80 -4.70
C ASP A 32 -16.80 -1.74 -3.59
N GLN A 33 -17.25 -2.94 -3.95
CA GLN A 33 -17.61 -3.97 -2.97
C GLN A 33 -16.40 -4.33 -2.09
N ASN A 34 -15.24 -4.60 -2.69
CA ASN A 34 -14.04 -4.98 -1.94
C ASN A 34 -13.59 -3.83 -1.04
N PHE A 35 -13.52 -2.59 -1.54
CA PHE A 35 -13.13 -1.45 -0.71
C PHE A 35 -14.07 -1.12 0.44
N SER A 36 -15.33 -1.60 0.43
CA SER A 36 -16.19 -1.54 1.63
C SER A 36 -15.69 -2.43 2.78
N GLN A 37 -14.87 -3.45 2.46
CA GLN A 37 -14.30 -4.43 3.39
C GLN A 37 -12.79 -4.26 3.61
N ILE A 38 -12.16 -3.29 2.96
CA ILE A 38 -10.72 -3.03 3.07
C ILE A 38 -10.50 -1.77 3.88
N ASP A 39 -9.78 -1.88 5.00
CA ASP A 39 -9.17 -0.73 5.67
C ASP A 39 -7.68 -0.68 5.31
N VAL A 40 -7.17 0.51 4.99
CA VAL A 40 -5.76 0.74 4.65
C VAL A 40 -5.19 1.82 5.57
N THR A 41 -4.09 1.51 6.24
CA THR A 41 -3.31 2.47 7.03
C THR A 41 -1.86 2.52 6.59
N PHE A 42 -1.25 3.67 6.80
CA PHE A 42 0.13 3.97 6.43
C PHE A 42 0.85 4.53 7.67
N GLU A 43 1.98 3.95 8.05
CA GLU A 43 2.83 4.43 9.13
C GLU A 43 4.25 4.71 8.63
N LEU A 44 4.83 5.84 9.03
CA LEU A 44 6.23 6.19 8.81
C LEU A 44 6.92 6.33 10.17
N ASN A 45 7.94 5.51 10.39
CA ASN A 45 8.70 5.45 11.65
C ASN A 45 7.82 5.22 12.90
N GLY A 46 6.74 4.45 12.74
CA GLY A 46 5.79 4.14 13.81
C GLY A 46 4.73 5.23 14.06
N GLU A 47 4.74 6.30 13.29
CA GLU A 47 3.69 7.34 13.31
C GLU A 47 2.75 7.15 12.13
N GLU A 48 1.44 7.16 12.39
CA GLU A 48 0.44 7.09 11.33
C GLU A 48 0.50 8.34 10.45
N VAL A 49 0.53 8.13 9.13
CA VAL A 49 0.44 9.19 8.13
C VAL A 49 -1.03 9.31 7.70
N PRO A 50 -1.68 10.45 7.95
CA PRO A 50 -3.07 10.68 7.56
C PRO A 50 -3.33 10.40 6.08
N ILE A 51 -4.43 9.71 5.80
CA ILE A 51 -4.80 9.29 4.43
C ILE A 51 -5.07 10.48 3.49
N ASP A 52 -5.39 11.66 4.03
CA ASP A 52 -5.60 12.88 3.25
C ASP A 52 -4.29 13.46 2.66
N GLN A 53 -3.13 12.95 3.10
CA GLN A 53 -1.82 13.21 2.48
C GLN A 53 -1.53 12.28 1.30
N PHE A 54 -2.43 11.34 0.99
CA PHE A 54 -2.33 10.43 -0.15
C PHE A 54 -3.30 10.85 -1.25
N ALA A 55 -2.82 10.76 -2.49
CA ALA A 55 -3.68 10.80 -3.65
C ALA A 55 -4.40 9.45 -3.79
N VAL A 56 -5.70 9.51 -4.11
CA VAL A 56 -6.50 8.34 -4.46
C VAL A 56 -6.95 8.49 -5.90
N THR A 57 -6.58 7.52 -6.75
CA THR A 57 -7.02 7.49 -8.14
C THR A 57 -7.60 6.13 -8.49
N GLU A 58 -8.58 6.14 -9.38
CA GLU A 58 -9.09 4.94 -10.01
C GLU A 58 -8.86 4.98 -11.51
N LEU A 59 -8.33 3.91 -12.07
CA LEU A 59 -8.09 3.81 -13.50
C LEU A 59 -8.20 2.38 -14.03
N PRO A 60 -8.54 2.23 -15.32
CA PRO A 60 -8.38 0.96 -16.01
C PRO A 60 -6.89 0.63 -16.18
N SER A 61 -6.51 -0.63 -15.92
CA SER A 61 -5.15 -1.13 -16.11
C SER A 61 -5.18 -2.59 -16.51
N GLY A 62 -4.59 -2.94 -17.67
CA GLY A 62 -4.46 -4.32 -18.11
C GLY A 62 -5.79 -5.08 -18.29
N GLY A 63 -6.90 -4.37 -18.53
CA GLY A 63 -8.25 -4.94 -18.60
C GLY A 63 -9.01 -5.01 -17.28
N ASN A 64 -8.37 -4.66 -16.17
CA ASN A 64 -8.96 -4.57 -14.82
C ASN A 64 -9.26 -3.10 -14.45
N GLN A 65 -10.04 -2.92 -13.38
CA GLN A 65 -10.26 -1.63 -12.75
C GLN A 65 -9.49 -1.58 -11.41
N CYS A 66 -8.64 -0.56 -11.24
CA CYS A 66 -7.79 -0.44 -10.06
C CYS A 66 -8.09 0.83 -9.27
N ARG A 67 -7.99 0.75 -7.94
CA ARG A 67 -7.81 1.90 -7.05
C ARG A 67 -6.38 1.91 -6.53
N ILE A 68 -5.75 3.07 -6.59
CA ILE A 68 -4.38 3.30 -6.14
C ILE A 68 -4.42 4.40 -5.09
N ILE A 69 -3.84 4.12 -3.93
CA ILE A 69 -3.64 5.09 -2.85
C ILE A 69 -2.13 5.29 -2.74
N TYR A 70 -1.66 6.51 -3.00
CA TYR A 70 -0.22 6.75 -3.11
C TYR A 70 0.20 8.15 -2.70
N THR A 71 1.46 8.26 -2.29
CA THR A 71 2.13 9.54 -2.06
C THR A 71 3.58 9.46 -2.55
N VAL A 72 4.25 10.60 -2.60
CA VAL A 72 5.68 10.69 -2.92
C VAL A 72 6.43 11.09 -1.66
N LEU A 73 7.42 10.27 -1.28
CA LEU A 73 8.34 10.54 -0.20
C LEU A 73 9.65 11.08 -0.79
N SER A 74 10.07 12.24 -0.31
CA SER A 74 11.28 12.94 -0.75
C SER A 74 12.12 13.38 0.45
N ASP A 75 13.28 13.99 0.19
CA ASP A 75 14.10 14.67 1.20
C ASP A 75 14.49 13.80 2.41
N TRP A 76 14.73 12.52 2.13
CA TRP A 76 15.16 11.54 3.11
C TRP A 76 16.42 11.98 3.85
N GLN A 77 16.36 11.90 5.18
CA GLN A 77 17.56 12.06 6.00
C GLN A 77 18.41 10.79 5.96
N PRO A 78 19.74 10.88 6.10
CA PRO A 78 20.59 9.70 6.25
C PRO A 78 20.14 8.80 7.41
N GLY A 79 20.23 7.48 7.22
CA GLY A 79 19.83 6.49 8.23
C GLY A 79 18.70 5.57 7.78
N GLU A 80 18.09 4.89 8.74
CA GLU A 80 17.00 3.93 8.54
C GLU A 80 15.64 4.59 8.72
N HIS A 81 14.72 4.30 7.81
CA HIS A 81 13.32 4.69 7.89
C HIS A 81 12.43 3.46 7.68
N ASN A 82 11.45 3.28 8.54
CA ASN A 82 10.50 2.17 8.48
C ASN A 82 9.15 2.67 7.94
N LEU A 83 8.72 2.12 6.82
CA LEU A 83 7.40 2.38 6.25
C LEU A 83 6.56 1.13 6.43
N ARG A 84 5.32 1.29 6.83
CA ARG A 84 4.39 0.18 7.00
C ARG A 84 3.06 0.49 6.35
N THR A 85 2.66 -0.35 5.39
CA THR A 85 1.29 -0.36 4.85
C THR A 85 0.57 -1.54 5.47
N SER A 86 -0.47 -1.27 6.26
CA SER A 86 -1.33 -2.31 6.83
C SER A 86 -2.67 -2.30 6.11
N VAL A 87 -3.05 -3.46 5.56
CA VAL A 87 -4.30 -3.64 4.84
C VAL A 87 -5.11 -4.71 5.55
N THR A 88 -6.24 -4.34 6.12
CA THR A 88 -7.12 -5.26 6.84
C THR A 88 -8.33 -5.60 5.97
N PHE A 89 -8.47 -6.88 5.63
CA PHE A 89 -9.68 -7.40 5.00
C PHE A 89 -10.64 -7.86 6.11
N LYS A 90 -11.76 -7.13 6.30
CA LYS A 90 -12.76 -7.38 7.35
C LYS A 90 -13.47 -8.74 7.18
N SER A 91 -13.59 -9.20 5.94
CA SER A 91 -14.10 -10.50 5.55
C SER A 91 -13.24 -11.09 4.44
N ALA A 92 -13.48 -12.35 4.08
CA ALA A 92 -12.94 -12.85 2.83
C ALA A 92 -13.52 -12.03 1.66
N ILE A 93 -12.70 -11.73 0.66
CA ILE A 93 -13.04 -10.97 -0.53
C ILE A 93 -12.54 -11.70 -1.78
N ASN A 94 -13.11 -11.37 -2.94
CA ASN A 94 -12.69 -11.90 -4.24
C ASN A 94 -12.56 -10.73 -5.21
N ASP A 95 -11.44 -10.62 -5.92
CA ASP A 95 -11.17 -9.52 -6.86
C ASP A 95 -11.69 -9.79 -8.29
N GLY A 96 -12.39 -10.90 -8.48
CA GLY A 96 -12.82 -11.44 -9.76
C GLY A 96 -11.79 -12.36 -10.43
N MET A 97 -10.61 -12.53 -9.84
CA MET A 97 -9.52 -13.39 -10.31
C MET A 97 -9.10 -14.42 -9.26
N GLY A 98 -9.14 -14.08 -7.98
CA GLY A 98 -8.76 -14.94 -6.86
C GLY A 98 -9.47 -14.60 -5.55
N ASP A 99 -9.44 -15.57 -4.64
CA ASP A 99 -10.00 -15.45 -3.29
C ASP A 99 -8.93 -15.04 -2.28
N TYR A 100 -9.28 -14.09 -1.41
CA TYR A 100 -8.42 -13.55 -0.37
C TYR A 100 -9.13 -13.72 0.98
N PRO A 101 -8.57 -14.48 1.93
CA PRO A 101 -9.16 -14.61 3.26
C PRO A 101 -9.13 -13.30 4.05
N ALA A 102 -9.99 -13.20 5.06
CA ALA A 102 -9.96 -12.08 6.01
C ALA A 102 -8.63 -12.05 6.80
N GLY A 103 -8.24 -10.86 7.24
CA GLY A 103 -7.06 -10.64 8.09
C GLY A 103 -6.17 -9.51 7.62
N ASP A 104 -5.02 -9.38 8.29
CA ASP A 104 -4.07 -8.29 8.06
C ASP A 104 -2.99 -8.69 7.06
N TYR A 105 -2.84 -7.87 6.02
CA TYR A 105 -1.81 -7.96 5.00
C TYR A 105 -0.88 -6.77 5.17
N ILE A 106 0.31 -7.02 5.69
CA ILE A 106 1.25 -5.96 6.09
C ILE A 106 2.46 -6.00 5.15
N SER A 107 2.79 -4.84 4.58
CA SER A 107 4.06 -4.61 3.89
C SER A 107 4.91 -3.64 4.70
N GLU A 108 6.05 -4.11 5.20
CA GLU A 108 7.07 -3.31 5.88
C GLU A 108 8.23 -3.06 4.93
N TYR A 109 8.61 -1.79 4.74
CA TYR A 109 9.76 -1.39 3.95
C TYR A 109 10.78 -0.71 4.86
N ARG A 110 12.01 -1.23 4.87
CA ARG A 110 13.16 -0.64 5.56
C ARG A 110 14.01 0.09 4.54
N VAL A 111 13.87 1.40 4.52
CA VAL A 111 14.60 2.30 3.62
C VAL A 111 15.89 2.72 4.32
N TYR A 112 17.03 2.44 3.70
CA TYR A 112 18.35 2.82 4.23
C TYR A 112 18.98 3.86 3.32
N VAL A 113 19.21 5.06 3.83
CA VAL A 113 19.85 6.14 3.07
C VAL A 113 21.30 6.29 3.53
N ALA A 114 22.22 6.22 2.58
CA ALA A 114 23.65 6.38 2.85
C ALA A 114 23.96 7.74 3.52
N PRO A 115 25.00 7.80 4.38
CA PRO A 115 25.49 9.04 5.00
C PRO A 115 25.89 10.14 4.01
#